data_AF-A0A151Z723-F1
#
_entry.id   AF-A0A151Z723-F1
#
_cell.length_a   1.000
_cell.length_b   1.000
_cell.length_c   1.000
_cell.angle_alpha   90.00
_cell.angle_beta   90.00
_cell.angle_gamma   90.00
#
_symmetry.space_group_name_H-M   'P 1'
#
loop_
_entity.id
_entity.type
_entity.pdbx_description
1 polymer ?
#
loop_
_entity_poly.entity_id
_entity_poly.type
_entity_poly.pdbx_seq_one_letter_code
_entity_poly.pdbx_strand_id
1 'polypeptide(L)'
;MTLPNYLIQNILEKLINKFRDINYIIEFFQKFTLISHEWNKHVINKVRFTLLINQDRYERYPLEKWVFFTEKYQLKYHGVFYHNIDMLSDKINDKINEIAISHIDKWKDLIPIFKNIEIVNINMNTRGLVPWEEQFQPLENVTFLLSINADGYSDGDLHQPDPQWLESVIVQDYFKSLSLQGISFPEFDFNIPIKSKLQKLELKNIQIDKTSLMNLLKNSPNLVRLSMIQFSPLQPFNSLNNVLECISVHLVNLDHITIVSSKIGVSYQDLHQFLNKVKIREMFLKLDIIEFQQSYKEVKKTFILNRNIQSFVYLPLRQKTSPQIGPFYLLDVWKDLSNIRKLEISHSLNSCVLHLKELTKLQSITITDCDNVKEYENLCKIIQFNTPSLQKFTICSYESQPKIWSDILIKNNYIRVISVKSMKIQSLIDLLNSNHPTLISIDVTFLSIPDENVVIDLIKAIKTNKTIQNLQIIVTSDRVYLKANATYNTVLWYTDILSHNHTLEQLQFLWIYPMQEYESEELNRVYDNLGKAISNNSAIKNLHFPFGDFSNDHFSARTKVLNKYFCLF
;
A
#
# COMPACT_ATOMS: atom_id res chain seq x y z
N MET A 1 41.06 9.87 8.02
CA MET A 1 39.89 10.58 8.58
C MET A 1 38.96 9.55 9.19
N THR A 2 38.70 9.60 10.49
CA THR A 2 37.72 8.76 11.16
C THR A 2 36.33 9.37 11.02
N LEU A 3 35.34 8.59 10.60
CA LEU A 3 33.95 9.03 10.53
C LEU A 3 33.44 9.35 11.95
N PRO A 4 32.81 10.52 12.18
CA PRO A 4 32.20 10.86 13.46
C PRO A 4 31.17 9.81 13.93
N ASN A 5 31.23 9.46 15.22
CA ASN A 5 30.35 8.45 15.83
C ASN A 5 28.84 8.71 15.61
N TYR A 6 28.40 9.98 15.60
CA TYR A 6 26.99 10.33 15.36
C TYR A 6 26.54 10.04 13.92
N LEU A 7 27.43 10.16 12.93
CA LEU A 7 27.11 9.81 11.54
C LEU A 7 26.97 8.30 11.40
N ILE A 8 27.89 7.55 12.02
CA ILE A 8 27.84 6.08 12.02
C ILE A 8 26.55 5.61 12.70
N GLN A 9 26.18 6.19 13.85
CA GLN A 9 24.92 5.92 14.53
C GLN A 9 23.73 6.13 13.58
N ASN A 10 23.61 7.29 12.93
CA ASN A 10 22.50 7.60 12.02
C ASN A 10 22.42 6.63 10.83
N ILE A 11 23.58 6.20 10.30
CA ILE A 11 23.63 5.21 9.22
C ILE A 11 23.10 3.86 9.72
N LEU A 12 23.59 3.41 10.88
CA LEU A 12 23.14 2.16 11.50
C LEU A 12 21.63 2.16 11.78
N GLU A 13 21.10 3.23 12.37
CA GLU A 13 19.67 3.36 12.64
C GLU A 13 18.84 3.26 11.36
N LYS A 14 19.27 3.92 10.28
CA LYS A 14 18.59 3.84 8.98
C LYS A 14 18.69 2.47 8.31
N LEU A 15 19.76 1.71 8.57
CA LEU A 15 19.94 0.37 8.03
C LEU A 15 19.09 -0.63 8.82
N ILE A 16 19.30 -0.71 10.13
CA ILE A 16 18.66 -1.72 10.99
C ILE A 16 17.14 -1.60 10.97
N ASN A 17 16.59 -0.37 11.02
CA ASN A 17 15.13 -0.16 11.01
C ASN A 17 14.44 -0.51 9.68
N LYS A 18 15.18 -0.88 8.63
CA LYS A 18 14.60 -1.43 7.40
C LYS A 18 14.30 -2.93 7.53
N PHE A 19 14.92 -3.61 8.49
CA PHE A 19 14.83 -5.05 8.64
C PHE A 19 13.88 -5.41 9.78
N ARG A 20 13.06 -6.43 9.55
CA ARG A 20 12.11 -6.96 10.54
C ARG A 20 12.52 -8.32 11.08
N ASP A 21 13.47 -9.01 10.42
CA ASP A 21 13.94 -10.32 10.84
C ASP A 21 14.99 -10.21 11.94
N ILE A 22 14.68 -10.75 13.12
CA ILE A 22 15.57 -10.79 14.29
C ILE A 22 16.87 -11.55 13.99
N ASN A 23 16.85 -12.61 13.18
CA ASN A 23 18.05 -13.38 12.85
C ASN A 23 19.03 -12.53 12.06
N TYR A 24 18.51 -11.81 11.07
CA TYR A 24 19.31 -10.86 10.29
C TYR A 24 19.92 -9.78 11.19
N ILE A 25 19.13 -9.21 12.10
CA ILE A 25 19.62 -8.15 13.00
C ILE A 25 20.72 -8.68 13.91
N ILE A 26 20.58 -9.90 14.45
CA ILE A 26 21.62 -10.56 15.25
C ILE A 26 22.90 -10.73 14.42
N GLU A 27 22.82 -11.31 13.22
CA GLU A 27 23.99 -11.51 12.36
C GLU A 27 24.67 -10.20 11.97
N PHE A 28 23.86 -9.19 11.65
CA PHE A 28 24.34 -7.86 11.32
C PHE A 28 25.19 -7.30 12.45
N PHE A 29 24.66 -7.29 13.68
CA PHE A 29 25.41 -6.77 14.80
C PHE A 29 26.59 -7.66 15.20
N GLN A 30 26.51 -8.99 15.04
CA GLN A 30 27.65 -9.89 15.24
C GLN A 30 28.82 -9.51 14.32
N LYS A 31 28.54 -9.26 13.03
CA LYS A 31 29.57 -8.83 12.07
C LYS A 31 30.03 -7.40 12.36
N PHE A 32 29.09 -6.50 12.64
CA PHE A 32 29.39 -5.08 12.87
C PHE A 32 30.24 -4.86 14.12
N THR A 33 29.98 -5.61 15.20
CA THR A 33 30.74 -5.53 16.44
C THR A 33 32.20 -5.96 16.30
N LEU A 34 32.56 -6.67 15.23
CA LEU A 34 33.94 -7.05 14.94
C LEU A 34 34.75 -5.93 14.26
N ILE A 35 34.09 -4.87 13.76
CA ILE A 35 34.75 -3.84 12.96
C ILE A 35 35.60 -2.91 13.82
N SER A 36 35.06 -2.42 14.94
CA SER A 36 35.73 -1.42 15.77
C SER A 36 35.31 -1.48 17.23
N HIS A 37 36.31 -1.58 18.11
CA HIS A 37 36.09 -1.51 19.55
C HIS A 37 35.51 -0.15 19.99
N GLU A 38 35.93 0.94 19.35
CA GLU A 38 35.36 2.27 19.64
C GLU A 38 33.87 2.34 19.30
N TRP A 39 33.46 1.77 18.17
CA TRP A 39 32.06 1.81 17.75
C TRP A 39 31.19 1.00 18.70
N ASN A 40 31.68 -0.13 19.19
CA ASN A 40 30.99 -0.91 20.21
C ASN A 40 30.74 -0.12 21.48
N LYS A 41 31.73 0.67 21.91
CA LYS A 41 31.65 1.46 23.14
C LYS A 41 30.81 2.73 23.01
N HIS A 42 30.88 3.39 21.86
CA HIS A 42 30.36 4.77 21.71
C HIS A 42 29.18 4.92 20.76
N VAL A 43 28.94 3.94 19.89
CA VAL A 43 27.90 3.99 18.84
C VAL A 43 26.79 2.99 19.15
N ILE A 44 27.13 1.70 19.30
CA ILE A 44 26.15 0.59 19.30
C ILE A 44 25.08 0.75 20.39
N ASN A 45 25.49 1.06 21.62
CA ASN A 45 24.58 1.29 22.76
C ASN A 45 23.67 2.53 22.63
N LYS A 46 23.91 3.38 21.62
CA LYS A 46 23.09 4.57 21.34
C LYS A 46 22.15 4.39 20.15
N VAL A 47 22.36 3.36 19.33
CA VAL A 47 21.51 3.06 18.17
C VAL A 47 20.09 2.77 18.66
N ARG A 48 19.13 3.49 18.10
CA ARG A 48 17.70 3.28 18.35
C ARG A 48 17.06 2.51 17.19
N PHE A 49 16.39 1.42 17.50
CA PHE A 49 15.62 0.69 16.49
C PHE A 49 14.39 0.03 17.09
N THR A 50 13.40 -0.20 16.22
CA THR A 50 12.17 -0.92 16.52
C THR A 50 12.33 -2.36 16.08
N LEU A 51 12.16 -3.30 17.01
CA LEU A 51 12.21 -4.73 16.74
C LEU A 51 10.80 -5.31 16.75
N LEU A 52 10.46 -6.05 15.71
CA LEU A 52 9.23 -6.82 15.67
C LEU A 52 9.47 -8.21 16.25
N ILE A 53 8.79 -8.52 17.36
CA ILE A 53 8.89 -9.79 18.07
C ILE A 53 7.60 -10.56 17.80
N ASN A 54 7.68 -11.56 16.92
CA ASN A 54 6.55 -12.42 16.57
C ASN A 54 6.89 -13.88 16.91
N GLN A 55 6.33 -14.41 17.99
CA GLN A 55 6.70 -15.74 18.48
C GLN A 55 6.25 -16.87 17.54
N ASP A 56 5.17 -16.68 16.77
CA ASP A 56 4.64 -17.70 15.85
C ASP A 56 5.58 -17.98 14.66
N ARG A 57 6.56 -17.09 14.40
CA ARG A 57 7.53 -17.25 13.32
C ARG A 57 8.95 -17.52 13.79
N TYR A 58 9.25 -17.37 15.08
CA TYR A 58 10.60 -17.54 15.59
C TYR A 58 10.67 -18.76 16.50
N GLU A 59 11.59 -19.66 16.15
CA GLU A 59 12.11 -20.62 17.12
C GLU A 59 12.59 -19.84 18.36
N ARG A 60 12.42 -20.43 19.55
CA ARG A 60 12.81 -19.84 20.84
C ARG A 60 14.27 -19.31 20.86
N TYR A 61 15.14 -19.95 20.10
CA TYR A 61 16.58 -19.72 20.09
C TYR A 61 17.02 -18.33 19.57
N PRO A 62 16.51 -17.81 18.43
CA PRO A 62 16.74 -16.43 18.00
C PRO A 62 16.48 -15.37 19.07
N LEU A 63 15.39 -15.49 19.82
CA LEU A 63 15.03 -14.47 20.83
C LEU A 63 15.96 -14.53 22.05
N GLU A 64 16.35 -15.71 22.51
CA GLU A 64 17.34 -15.85 23.59
C GLU A 64 18.70 -15.25 23.20
N LYS A 65 19.15 -15.52 21.98
CA LYS A 65 20.35 -14.91 21.40
C LYS A 65 20.25 -13.40 21.36
N TRP A 66 19.10 -12.89 20.93
CA TRP A 66 18.84 -11.46 20.88
C TRP A 66 18.95 -10.82 22.26
N VAL A 67 18.26 -11.40 23.26
CA VAL A 67 18.31 -10.93 24.63
C VAL A 67 19.75 -10.87 25.14
N PHE A 68 20.49 -11.98 25.02
CA PHE A 68 21.91 -12.03 25.38
C PHE A 68 22.73 -10.94 24.68
N PHE A 69 22.46 -10.72 23.38
CA PHE A 69 23.15 -9.71 22.60
C PHE A 69 22.84 -8.29 23.11
N THR A 70 21.58 -8.00 23.39
CA THR A 70 21.16 -6.69 23.91
C THR A 70 21.72 -6.40 25.29
N GLU A 71 21.80 -7.41 26.16
CA GLU A 71 22.43 -7.30 27.48
C GLU A 71 23.95 -7.05 27.34
N LYS A 72 24.63 -7.85 26.51
CA LYS A 72 26.08 -7.75 26.29
C LYS A 72 26.51 -6.39 25.76
N TYR A 73 25.74 -5.80 24.84
CA TYR A 73 26.07 -4.54 24.18
C TYR A 73 25.25 -3.33 24.66
N GLN A 74 24.41 -3.52 25.69
CA GLN A 74 23.51 -2.49 26.24
C GLN A 74 22.65 -1.80 25.16
N LEU A 75 22.11 -2.60 24.24
CA LEU A 75 21.28 -2.08 23.15
C LEU A 75 19.96 -1.53 23.68
N LYS A 76 19.56 -0.37 23.16
CA LYS A 76 18.25 0.21 23.39
C LYS A 76 17.36 -0.07 22.18
N TYR A 77 16.23 -0.73 22.41
CA TYR A 77 15.27 -1.03 21.36
C TYR A 77 13.84 -0.87 21.86
N HIS A 78 12.94 -0.64 20.91
CA HIS A 78 11.50 -0.65 21.12
C HIS A 78 10.94 -1.94 20.54
N GLY A 79 10.34 -2.78 21.38
CA GLY A 79 9.76 -4.05 20.99
C GLY A 79 8.28 -3.92 20.64
N VAL A 80 7.90 -4.45 19.48
CA VAL A 80 6.51 -4.71 19.10
C VAL A 80 6.21 -6.18 19.31
N PHE A 81 5.25 -6.51 20.17
CA PHE A 81 4.98 -7.88 20.60
C PHE A 81 3.73 -8.47 19.93
N TYR A 82 3.85 -9.68 19.37
CA TYR A 82 2.74 -10.45 18.76
C TYR A 82 2.68 -11.88 19.34
N HIS A 83 1.55 -12.22 19.98
CA HIS A 83 1.11 -13.55 20.46
C HIS A 83 2.03 -14.35 21.43
N ASN A 84 1.37 -15.11 22.32
CA ASN A 84 1.88 -16.04 23.36
C ASN A 84 3.06 -15.57 24.23
N ILE A 85 2.84 -15.49 25.55
CA ILE A 85 3.89 -15.19 26.53
C ILE A 85 3.98 -16.36 27.47
N ASP A 86 5.02 -17.17 27.35
CA ASP A 86 5.26 -18.17 28.40
C ASP A 86 6.70 -18.24 28.92
N MET A 87 7.75 -17.71 28.25
CA MET A 87 9.13 -18.04 28.69
C MET A 87 10.20 -16.94 28.72
N LEU A 88 10.00 -15.74 28.17
CA LEU A 88 11.05 -14.68 28.13
C LEU A 88 10.56 -13.27 28.48
N SER A 89 9.33 -13.12 28.98
CA SER A 89 8.72 -11.84 29.34
C SER A 89 9.60 -11.00 30.26
N ASP A 90 10.18 -11.60 31.29
CA ASP A 90 10.91 -10.85 32.32
C ASP A 90 12.14 -10.12 31.82
N LYS A 91 12.76 -10.59 30.72
CA LYS A 91 13.99 -10.01 30.18
C LYS A 91 13.77 -8.91 29.14
N ILE A 92 12.58 -8.86 28.55
CA ILE A 92 12.25 -7.92 27.47
C ILE A 92 11.10 -6.99 27.82
N ASN A 93 10.43 -7.20 28.96
CA ASN A 93 9.20 -6.49 29.31
C ASN A 93 9.34 -4.96 29.35
N ASP A 94 10.48 -4.46 29.80
CA ASP A 94 10.79 -3.04 29.87
C ASP A 94 11.16 -2.45 28.50
N LYS A 95 11.34 -3.29 27.48
CA LYS A 95 11.61 -2.86 26.10
C LYS A 95 10.37 -2.88 25.22
N ILE A 96 9.29 -3.52 25.63
CA ILE A 96 8.05 -3.59 24.86
C ILE A 96 7.25 -2.31 25.03
N ASN A 97 7.00 -1.61 23.93
CA ASN A 97 6.17 -0.40 23.90
C ASN A 97 4.92 -0.54 23.04
N GLU A 98 4.86 -1.56 22.19
CA GLU A 98 3.68 -1.86 21.38
C GLU A 98 3.31 -3.33 21.53
N ILE A 99 2.03 -3.62 21.70
CA ILE A 99 1.52 -4.99 21.73
C ILE A 99 0.38 -5.16 20.74
N ALA A 100 0.29 -6.35 20.15
CA ALA A 100 -0.80 -6.76 19.29
C ALA A 100 -1.51 -7.97 19.90
N ILE A 101 -2.83 -7.84 20.09
CA ILE A 101 -3.68 -8.82 20.75
C ILE A 101 -4.79 -9.24 19.81
N SER A 102 -5.03 -10.54 19.68
CA SER A 102 -6.16 -11.09 18.91
C SER A 102 -7.36 -11.50 19.76
N HIS A 103 -7.17 -11.66 21.06
CA HIS A 103 -8.19 -12.06 22.01
C HIS A 103 -8.13 -11.18 23.26
N ILE A 104 -9.22 -10.47 23.53
CA ILE A 104 -9.28 -9.44 24.58
C ILE A 104 -9.20 -10.02 26.00
N ASP A 105 -9.56 -11.28 26.18
CA ASP A 105 -9.45 -12.03 27.42
C ASP A 105 -8.00 -12.08 27.94
N LYS A 106 -7.03 -12.16 27.03
CA LYS A 106 -5.60 -12.13 27.37
C LYS A 106 -5.10 -10.77 27.86
N TRP A 107 -5.85 -9.67 27.62
CA TRP A 107 -5.40 -8.32 27.98
C TRP A 107 -5.02 -8.20 29.45
N LYS A 108 -5.84 -8.74 30.35
CA LYS A 108 -5.61 -8.67 31.81
C LYS A 108 -4.32 -9.36 32.23
N ASP A 109 -3.95 -10.44 31.55
CA ASP A 109 -2.74 -11.19 31.85
C ASP A 109 -1.49 -10.50 31.28
N LEU A 110 -1.65 -9.76 30.18
CA LEU A 110 -0.56 -9.08 29.48
C LEU A 110 -0.17 -7.74 30.11
N ILE A 111 -1.14 -6.97 30.63
CA ILE A 111 -0.88 -5.62 31.19
C ILE A 111 0.18 -5.64 32.29
N PRO A 112 0.12 -6.51 33.31
CA PRO A 112 1.08 -6.45 34.43
C PRO A 112 2.51 -6.77 33.98
N ILE A 113 2.66 -7.44 32.84
CA ILE A 113 3.94 -7.89 32.33
C ILE A 113 4.72 -6.71 31.75
N PHE A 114 4.08 -5.86 30.93
CA PHE A 114 4.76 -4.84 30.15
C PHE A 114 4.61 -3.43 30.74
N LYS A 115 5.72 -2.87 31.24
CA LYS A 115 5.71 -1.61 32.00
C LYS A 115 5.68 -0.34 31.14
N ASN A 116 6.13 -0.43 29.89
CA ASN A 116 6.37 0.73 29.02
C ASN A 116 5.46 0.75 27.79
N ILE A 117 4.26 0.15 27.87
CA ILE A 117 3.30 0.14 26.76
C ILE A 117 2.89 1.57 26.41
N GLU A 118 3.01 1.92 25.14
CA GLU A 118 2.53 3.17 24.54
C GLU A 118 1.40 2.92 23.54
N ILE A 119 1.39 1.75 22.88
CA ILE A 119 0.43 1.41 21.82
C ILE A 119 -0.11 -0.02 22.01
N VAL A 120 -1.42 -0.17 21.84
CA VAL A 120 -2.10 -1.48 21.87
C VAL A 120 -2.94 -1.61 20.61
N ASN A 121 -2.57 -2.59 19.78
CA ASN A 121 -3.34 -3.00 18.60
C ASN A 121 -4.21 -4.19 18.95
N ILE A 122 -5.52 -4.01 18.87
CA ILE A 122 -6.50 -5.06 19.12
C ILE A 122 -7.07 -5.48 17.76
N ASN A 123 -6.74 -6.69 17.32
CA ASN A 123 -7.15 -7.24 16.03
C ASN A 123 -8.00 -8.48 16.27
N MET A 124 -9.30 -8.29 16.38
CA MET A 124 -10.22 -9.36 16.76
C MET A 124 -11.08 -9.79 15.59
N ASN A 125 -11.54 -11.03 15.67
CA ASN A 125 -12.66 -11.47 14.86
C ASN A 125 -13.94 -11.55 15.69
N THR A 126 -15.08 -11.70 15.03
CA THR A 126 -16.38 -11.78 15.72
C THR A 126 -16.70 -13.17 16.31
N ARG A 127 -15.86 -14.19 16.10
CA ARG A 127 -15.93 -15.44 16.88
C ARG A 127 -15.31 -15.25 18.24
N GLY A 128 -16.04 -15.66 19.28
CA GLY A 128 -15.56 -15.57 20.66
C GLY A 128 -15.63 -14.16 21.23
N LEU A 129 -16.59 -13.35 20.78
CA LEU A 129 -16.88 -12.08 21.43
C LEU A 129 -17.26 -12.33 22.88
N VAL A 130 -16.54 -11.66 23.75
CA VAL A 130 -16.66 -11.72 25.20
C VAL A 130 -17.03 -10.31 25.68
N PRO A 131 -17.75 -10.19 26.82
CA PRO A 131 -18.19 -8.90 27.34
C PRO A 131 -17.00 -7.93 27.45
N TRP A 132 -17.03 -6.86 26.65
CA TRP A 132 -15.89 -5.98 26.47
C TRP A 132 -15.52 -5.26 27.77
N GLU A 133 -16.53 -4.75 28.49
CA GLU A 133 -16.37 -3.97 29.71
C GLU A 133 -15.79 -4.78 30.86
N GLU A 134 -16.12 -6.07 30.93
CA GLU A 134 -15.61 -6.95 31.98
C GLU A 134 -14.14 -7.30 31.77
N GLN A 135 -13.67 -7.30 30.52
CA GLN A 135 -12.35 -7.81 30.15
C GLN A 135 -11.33 -6.71 29.85
N PHE A 136 -11.79 -5.53 29.44
CA PHE A 136 -10.91 -4.47 28.99
C PHE A 136 -10.94 -3.23 29.89
N GLN A 137 -9.82 -2.98 30.56
CA GLN A 137 -9.58 -1.73 31.27
C GLN A 137 -8.55 -0.89 30.50
N PRO A 138 -8.90 0.30 29.98
CA PRO A 138 -7.96 1.14 29.27
C PRO A 138 -6.92 1.72 30.23
N LEU A 139 -5.67 1.77 29.77
CA LEU A 139 -4.57 2.41 30.49
C LEU A 139 -4.49 3.90 30.14
N GLU A 140 -4.14 4.72 31.13
CA GLU A 140 -3.82 6.13 30.89
C GLU A 140 -2.58 6.25 30.01
N ASN A 141 -2.55 7.28 29.14
CA ASN A 141 -1.44 7.58 28.23
C ASN A 141 -1.10 6.49 27.21
N VAL A 142 -1.94 5.47 27.06
CA VAL A 142 -1.80 4.43 26.02
C VAL A 142 -2.71 4.74 24.82
N THR A 143 -2.16 4.54 23.63
CA THR A 143 -2.90 4.65 22.37
C THR A 143 -3.53 3.31 22.00
N PHE A 144 -4.85 3.29 21.87
CA PHE A 144 -5.60 2.10 21.48
C PHE A 144 -6.04 2.15 20.03
N LEU A 145 -5.76 1.07 19.30
CA LEU A 145 -6.13 0.88 17.90
C LEU A 145 -6.95 -0.41 17.80
N LEU A 146 -8.20 -0.31 17.36
CA LEU A 146 -9.10 -1.45 17.23
C LEU A 146 -9.39 -1.77 15.77
N SER A 147 -9.24 -3.04 15.40
CA SER A 147 -9.71 -3.61 14.15
C SER A 147 -10.55 -4.86 14.45
N ILE A 148 -11.79 -4.86 13.97
CA ILE A 148 -12.71 -5.99 14.09
C ILE A 148 -13.07 -6.48 12.69
N ASN A 149 -12.84 -7.76 12.44
CA ASN A 149 -13.22 -8.43 11.21
C ASN A 149 -14.30 -9.48 11.48
N ALA A 150 -15.42 -9.42 10.78
CA ALA A 150 -16.41 -10.48 10.84
C ALA A 150 -15.84 -11.81 10.32
N ASP A 151 -16.03 -12.88 11.07
CA ASP A 151 -15.67 -14.22 10.62
C ASP A 151 -16.63 -14.74 9.55
N GLY A 152 -16.10 -15.49 8.58
CA GLY A 152 -16.93 -16.16 7.56
C GLY A 152 -17.39 -15.26 6.40
N TYR A 153 -16.74 -14.11 6.18
CA TYR A 153 -17.01 -13.20 5.05
C TYR A 153 -16.64 -13.78 3.66
N SER A 154 -16.78 -15.08 3.45
CA SER A 154 -16.61 -15.71 2.13
C SER A 154 -17.87 -15.63 1.27
N ASP A 155 -19.07 -15.59 1.88
CA ASP A 155 -20.33 -15.82 1.15
C ASP A 155 -21.27 -14.61 1.06
N GLY A 156 -20.79 -13.41 1.44
CA GLY A 156 -21.55 -12.16 1.28
C GLY A 156 -22.56 -11.85 2.39
N ASP A 157 -22.77 -12.78 3.33
CA ASP A 157 -23.57 -12.53 4.54
C ASP A 157 -22.77 -11.71 5.56
N LEU A 158 -23.39 -10.64 6.05
CA LEU A 158 -22.83 -9.80 7.10
C LEU A 158 -23.05 -10.44 8.46
N HIS A 159 -22.03 -10.41 9.32
CA HIS A 159 -22.18 -10.89 10.68
C HIS A 159 -22.93 -9.86 11.53
N GLN A 160 -23.95 -10.31 12.26
CA GLN A 160 -24.65 -9.51 13.26
C GLN A 160 -24.07 -9.85 14.63
N PRO A 161 -23.12 -9.04 15.16
CA PRO A 161 -22.61 -9.24 16.50
C PRO A 161 -23.71 -8.95 17.52
N ASP A 162 -23.49 -9.43 18.74
CA ASP A 162 -24.38 -9.10 19.85
C ASP A 162 -24.54 -7.56 20.00
N PRO A 163 -25.79 -7.07 20.06
CA PRO A 163 -26.13 -5.66 20.30
C PRO A 163 -25.33 -4.97 21.40
N GLN A 164 -25.30 -5.58 22.59
CA GLN A 164 -24.70 -5.00 23.79
C GLN A 164 -23.18 -4.99 23.65
N TRP A 165 -22.63 -6.04 23.04
CA TRP A 165 -21.21 -6.07 22.74
C TRP A 165 -20.81 -4.93 21.78
N LEU A 166 -21.55 -4.74 20.68
CA LEU A 166 -21.21 -3.70 19.72
C LEU A 166 -21.35 -2.30 20.34
N GLU A 167 -22.41 -2.08 21.12
CA GLU A 167 -22.56 -0.86 21.92
C GLU A 167 -21.34 -0.63 22.81
N SER A 168 -20.96 -1.63 23.61
CA SER A 168 -19.86 -1.55 24.56
C SER A 168 -18.52 -1.21 23.92
N VAL A 169 -18.33 -1.48 22.63
CA VAL A 169 -17.16 -1.06 21.84
C VAL A 169 -17.33 0.35 21.29
N ILE A 170 -18.50 0.66 20.73
CA ILE A 170 -18.78 1.93 20.06
C ILE A 170 -18.91 3.08 21.04
N VAL A 171 -19.30 2.87 22.30
CA VAL A 171 -19.41 3.97 23.28
C VAL A 171 -18.05 4.41 23.85
N GLN A 172 -16.96 3.69 23.54
CA GLN A 172 -15.65 3.97 24.13
C GLN A 172 -14.91 5.15 23.46
N ASP A 173 -14.35 6.06 24.26
CA ASP A 173 -13.57 7.23 23.79
C ASP A 173 -12.04 7.04 23.89
N TYR A 174 -11.54 5.90 24.34
CA TYR A 174 -10.08 5.73 24.41
C TYR A 174 -9.43 5.30 23.08
N PHE A 175 -10.22 4.93 22.06
CA PHE A 175 -9.70 4.52 20.77
C PHE A 175 -9.26 5.69 19.90
N LYS A 176 -8.02 5.63 19.41
CA LYS A 176 -7.50 6.55 18.38
C LYS A 176 -7.86 6.11 16.97
N SER A 177 -8.01 4.80 16.76
CA SER A 177 -8.42 4.21 15.49
C SER A 177 -9.48 3.14 15.72
N LEU A 178 -10.52 3.16 14.90
CA LEU A 178 -11.57 2.16 14.86
C LEU A 178 -11.76 1.66 13.42
N SER A 179 -11.59 0.37 13.19
CA SER A 179 -11.78 -0.30 11.91
C SER A 179 -12.76 -1.45 12.06
N LEU A 180 -13.86 -1.41 11.33
CA LEU A 180 -14.92 -2.40 11.36
C LEU A 180 -15.13 -2.95 9.95
N GLN A 181 -15.09 -4.28 9.82
CA GLN A 181 -15.28 -4.96 8.55
C GLN A 181 -16.31 -6.09 8.62
N GLY A 182 -17.29 -6.09 7.70
CA GLY A 182 -18.20 -7.21 7.49
C GLY A 182 -19.31 -7.34 8.54
N ILE A 183 -19.62 -6.25 9.25
CA ILE A 183 -20.55 -6.21 10.38
C ILE A 183 -21.88 -5.56 9.97
N SER A 184 -22.99 -6.14 10.40
CA SER A 184 -24.33 -5.53 10.35
C SER A 184 -24.70 -5.03 11.75
N PHE A 185 -24.88 -3.73 11.89
CA PHE A 185 -25.33 -3.07 13.11
C PHE A 185 -26.81 -3.37 13.30
N PRO A 186 -27.26 -3.89 14.44
CA PRO A 186 -28.66 -3.79 14.81
C PRO A 186 -29.15 -2.33 14.80
N GLU A 187 -30.46 -2.11 14.73
CA GLU A 187 -31.02 -0.79 14.97
C GLU A 187 -30.83 -0.44 16.46
N PHE A 188 -30.16 0.67 16.73
CA PHE A 188 -29.77 1.05 18.08
C PHE A 188 -30.18 2.47 18.41
N ASP A 189 -30.60 2.70 19.66
CA ASP A 189 -30.95 4.02 20.20
C ASP A 189 -29.99 4.44 21.32
N PHE A 190 -28.70 4.13 21.15
CA PHE A 190 -27.71 4.45 22.17
C PHE A 190 -27.03 5.79 21.89
N ASN A 191 -26.82 6.57 22.95
CA ASN A 191 -26.16 7.85 22.87
C ASN A 191 -24.64 7.66 22.76
N ILE A 192 -24.11 7.73 21.53
CA ILE A 192 -22.66 7.68 21.31
C ILE A 192 -22.04 8.94 21.94
N PRO A 193 -21.17 8.82 22.96
CA PRO A 193 -20.53 9.98 23.56
C PRO A 193 -19.55 10.62 22.58
N ILE A 194 -19.13 11.86 22.87
CA ILE A 194 -18.10 12.53 22.08
C ILE A 194 -16.82 11.70 22.13
N LYS A 195 -16.39 11.22 20.96
CA LYS A 195 -15.15 10.51 20.70
C LYS A 195 -14.01 11.51 20.49
N SER A 196 -13.58 12.14 21.56
CA SER A 196 -12.49 13.11 21.59
C SER A 196 -11.15 12.54 21.10
N LYS A 197 -10.87 11.24 21.24
CA LYS A 197 -9.58 10.66 20.81
C LYS A 197 -9.58 10.05 19.41
N LEU A 198 -10.75 9.80 18.83
CA LEU A 198 -10.85 9.08 17.55
C LEU A 198 -10.33 9.93 16.39
N GLN A 199 -9.25 9.48 15.75
CA GLN A 199 -8.60 10.15 14.62
C GLN A 199 -8.76 9.39 13.30
N LYS A 200 -8.97 8.07 13.35
CA LYS A 200 -9.21 7.22 12.17
C LYS A 200 -10.47 6.39 12.36
N LEU A 201 -11.38 6.46 11.39
CA LEU A 201 -12.56 5.60 11.30
C LEU A 201 -12.57 4.89 9.93
N GLU A 202 -12.70 3.58 9.96
CA GLU A 202 -12.78 2.73 8.77
C GLU A 202 -13.99 1.79 8.89
N LEU A 203 -14.95 1.95 7.97
CA LEU A 203 -16.17 1.17 7.87
C LEU A 203 -16.18 0.47 6.52
N LYS A 204 -16.00 -0.85 6.50
CA LYS A 204 -15.91 -1.63 5.25
C LYS A 204 -16.92 -2.77 5.25
N ASN A 205 -17.74 -2.85 4.21
CA ASN A 205 -18.81 -3.85 4.12
C ASN A 205 -19.65 -3.84 5.41
N ILE A 206 -20.14 -2.65 5.78
CA ILE A 206 -20.93 -2.46 6.99
C ILE A 206 -22.38 -2.23 6.62
N GLN A 207 -23.31 -2.86 7.33
CA GLN A 207 -24.70 -2.44 7.32
C GLN A 207 -24.98 -1.61 8.55
N ILE A 208 -25.40 -0.36 8.39
CA ILE A 208 -25.69 0.55 9.51
C ILE A 208 -26.88 1.44 9.15
N ASP A 209 -27.75 1.73 10.11
CA ASP A 209 -28.83 2.67 9.90
C ASP A 209 -28.29 4.10 9.82
N LYS A 210 -29.07 4.99 9.21
CA LYS A 210 -28.66 6.37 8.97
C LYS A 210 -28.44 7.14 10.27
N THR A 211 -29.26 6.93 11.29
CA THR A 211 -29.19 7.67 12.55
C THR A 211 -27.92 7.31 13.31
N SER A 212 -27.63 6.01 13.44
CA SER A 212 -26.39 5.53 14.09
C SER A 212 -25.14 6.02 13.38
N LEU A 213 -25.10 5.95 12.05
CA LEU A 213 -23.96 6.48 11.28
C LEU A 213 -23.77 7.99 11.50
N MET A 214 -24.86 8.75 11.46
CA MET A 214 -24.82 10.20 11.67
C MET A 214 -24.37 10.54 13.08
N ASN A 215 -24.86 9.83 14.09
CA ASN A 215 -24.45 10.02 15.48
C ASN A 215 -22.97 9.69 15.68
N LEU A 216 -22.47 8.61 15.08
CA LEU A 216 -21.05 8.26 15.12
C LEU A 216 -20.17 9.37 14.53
N LEU A 217 -20.56 9.91 13.37
CA LEU A 217 -19.82 10.98 12.70
C LEU A 217 -19.89 12.30 13.48
N LYS A 218 -21.07 12.72 13.93
CA LYS A 218 -21.26 13.96 14.72
C LYS A 218 -20.42 13.96 15.98
N ASN A 219 -20.33 12.80 16.64
CA ASN A 219 -19.60 12.65 17.87
C ASN A 219 -18.11 12.35 17.67
N SER A 220 -17.56 12.42 16.46
CA SER A 220 -16.14 12.17 16.19
C SER A 220 -15.41 13.40 15.61
N PRO A 221 -15.41 14.56 16.30
CA PRO A 221 -14.95 15.84 15.73
C PRO A 221 -13.44 15.90 15.41
N ASN A 222 -12.65 15.00 15.99
CA ASN A 222 -11.20 14.93 15.81
C ASN A 222 -10.76 13.94 14.72
N LEU A 223 -11.70 13.43 13.92
CA LEU A 223 -11.37 12.57 12.78
C LEU A 223 -10.48 13.30 11.77
N VAL A 224 -9.33 12.69 11.51
CA VAL A 224 -8.37 13.10 10.47
C VAL A 224 -8.54 12.22 9.24
N ARG A 225 -8.95 10.96 9.41
CA ARG A 225 -9.15 9.99 8.32
C ARG A 225 -10.49 9.28 8.44
N LEU A 226 -11.26 9.29 7.37
CA LEU A 226 -12.53 8.58 7.24
C LEU A 226 -12.51 7.70 5.99
N SER A 227 -12.82 6.42 6.17
CA SER A 227 -13.01 5.47 5.07
C SER A 227 -14.35 4.77 5.23
N MET A 228 -15.21 4.88 4.21
CA MET A 228 -16.51 4.22 4.13
C MET A 228 -16.58 3.46 2.80
N ILE A 229 -16.41 2.14 2.85
CA ILE A 229 -16.32 1.29 1.67
C ILE A 229 -17.46 0.29 1.67
N GLN A 230 -18.28 0.28 0.62
CA GLN A 230 -19.36 -0.70 0.42
C GLN A 230 -20.31 -0.80 1.63
N PHE A 231 -20.67 0.33 2.22
CA PHE A 231 -21.68 0.35 3.29
C PHE A 231 -23.09 0.19 2.69
N SER A 232 -23.96 -0.55 3.38
CA SER A 232 -25.36 -0.73 3.02
C SER A 232 -26.29 -0.21 4.11
N PRO A 233 -27.47 0.31 3.76
CA PRO A 233 -28.48 0.66 4.76
C PRO A 233 -29.06 -0.57 5.47
N LEU A 234 -29.42 -0.47 6.76
CA LEU A 234 -30.35 -1.44 7.37
C LEU A 234 -31.76 -1.30 6.81
N GLN A 235 -32.27 -0.07 6.79
CA GLN A 235 -33.51 0.30 6.12
C GLN A 235 -33.17 1.14 4.90
N PRO A 236 -33.90 1.04 3.77
CA PRO A 236 -33.58 1.80 2.57
C PRO A 236 -33.56 3.30 2.86
N PHE A 237 -32.37 3.89 3.02
CA PHE A 237 -32.20 5.33 2.86
C PHE A 237 -31.81 5.59 1.41
N ASN A 238 -32.62 6.43 0.77
CA ASN A 238 -32.54 6.65 -0.67
C ASN A 238 -31.29 7.45 -1.07
N SER A 239 -30.59 8.08 -0.11
CA SER A 239 -29.53 9.04 -0.45
C SER A 239 -28.46 9.24 0.63
N LEU A 240 -27.24 9.49 0.16
CA LEU A 240 -26.04 9.87 0.90
C LEU A 240 -25.98 11.33 1.35
N ASN A 241 -26.92 12.18 0.90
CA ASN A 241 -26.85 13.64 1.06
C ASN A 241 -26.59 14.08 2.52
N ASN A 242 -27.38 13.58 3.46
CA ASN A 242 -27.24 13.96 4.87
C ASN A 242 -25.92 13.49 5.48
N VAL A 243 -25.36 12.38 4.99
CA VAL A 243 -24.05 11.89 5.45
C VAL A 243 -22.95 12.84 4.99
N LEU A 244 -22.99 13.29 3.74
CA LEU A 244 -22.04 14.29 3.22
C LEU A 244 -22.18 15.64 3.92
N GLU A 245 -23.40 16.08 4.20
CA GLU A 245 -23.66 17.27 5.00
C GLU A 245 -23.05 17.14 6.40
N CYS A 246 -23.29 16.02 7.08
CA CYS A 246 -22.73 15.72 8.40
C CYS A 246 -21.20 15.82 8.41
N ILE A 247 -20.56 15.18 7.43
CA ILE A 247 -19.10 15.21 7.28
C ILE A 247 -18.62 16.65 7.10
N SER A 248 -19.28 17.42 6.23
CA SER A 248 -18.90 18.80 5.94
C SER A 248 -19.02 19.74 7.15
N VAL A 249 -20.01 19.49 8.02
CA VAL A 249 -20.32 20.36 9.16
C VAL A 249 -19.51 19.98 10.40
N HIS A 250 -19.39 18.69 10.69
CA HIS A 250 -18.88 18.22 11.97
C HIS A 250 -17.42 17.76 11.92
N LEU A 251 -16.90 17.34 10.76
CA LEU A 251 -15.54 16.79 10.63
C LEU A 251 -14.55 17.82 10.08
N VAL A 252 -14.36 18.91 10.81
CA VAL A 252 -13.55 20.06 10.38
C VAL A 252 -12.05 19.75 10.26
N ASN A 253 -11.57 18.71 10.96
CA ASN A 253 -10.17 18.29 10.97
C ASN A 253 -9.85 17.20 9.92
N LEU A 254 -10.84 16.83 9.11
CA LEU A 254 -10.71 15.73 8.16
C LEU A 254 -9.71 16.08 7.05
N ASP A 255 -8.70 15.24 6.89
CA ASP A 255 -7.61 15.41 5.93
C ASP A 255 -7.65 14.38 4.79
N HIS A 256 -8.14 13.18 5.10
CA HIS A 256 -8.31 12.07 4.14
C HIS A 256 -9.74 11.55 4.18
N ILE A 257 -10.36 11.41 3.00
CA ILE A 257 -11.65 10.74 2.87
C ILE A 257 -11.64 9.70 1.76
N THR A 258 -12.25 8.56 2.04
CA THR A 258 -12.57 7.51 1.06
C THR A 258 -14.05 7.16 1.18
N ILE A 259 -14.82 7.34 0.11
CA ILE A 259 -16.22 6.91 0.03
C ILE A 259 -16.38 6.04 -1.21
N VAL A 260 -16.83 4.80 -1.01
CA VAL A 260 -17.19 3.87 -2.08
C VAL A 260 -18.62 3.41 -1.86
N SER A 261 -19.55 3.92 -2.67
CA SER A 261 -20.98 3.58 -2.62
C SER A 261 -21.44 3.08 -3.99
N SER A 262 -21.93 1.83 -4.02
CA SER A 262 -22.50 1.21 -5.22
C SER A 262 -24.02 1.16 -5.24
N LYS A 263 -24.66 1.28 -4.07
CA LYS A 263 -26.11 1.07 -3.91
C LYS A 263 -26.90 2.33 -3.54
N ILE A 264 -26.23 3.34 -2.98
CA ILE A 264 -26.89 4.55 -2.48
C ILE A 264 -26.53 5.73 -3.35
N GLY A 265 -27.54 6.45 -3.83
CA GLY A 265 -27.40 7.65 -4.64
C GLY A 265 -26.95 8.88 -3.84
N VAL A 266 -26.44 9.88 -4.55
CA VAL A 266 -26.22 11.22 -4.01
C VAL A 266 -26.78 12.24 -5.00
N SER A 267 -27.39 13.30 -4.50
CA SER A 267 -27.78 14.40 -5.38
C SER A 267 -26.53 15.16 -5.84
N TYR A 268 -26.53 15.62 -7.09
CA TYR A 268 -25.45 16.46 -7.59
C TYR A 268 -25.26 17.73 -6.74
N GLN A 269 -26.36 18.33 -6.27
CA GLN A 269 -26.32 19.56 -5.48
C GLN A 269 -25.61 19.35 -4.14
N ASP A 270 -25.90 18.25 -3.45
CA ASP A 270 -25.26 17.95 -2.16
C ASP A 270 -23.80 17.55 -2.33
N LEU A 271 -23.47 16.80 -3.40
CA LEU A 271 -22.09 16.53 -3.77
C LEU A 271 -21.32 17.84 -4.07
N HIS A 272 -21.92 18.75 -4.85
CA HIS A 272 -21.32 20.04 -5.18
C HIS A 272 -21.10 20.91 -3.93
N GLN A 273 -22.07 20.95 -3.02
CA GLN A 273 -21.93 21.66 -1.75
C GLN A 273 -20.86 21.04 -0.86
N PHE A 274 -20.84 19.71 -0.75
CA PHE A 274 -19.83 18.95 -0.02
C PHE A 274 -18.43 19.32 -0.52
N LEU A 275 -18.21 19.21 -1.83
CA LEU A 275 -16.92 19.52 -2.47
C LEU A 275 -16.49 20.96 -2.20
N ASN A 276 -17.41 21.93 -2.10
CA ASN A 276 -17.07 23.32 -1.81
C ASN A 276 -16.83 23.63 -0.33
N LYS A 277 -17.41 22.87 0.60
CA LYS A 277 -17.33 23.13 2.05
C LYS A 277 -16.11 22.48 2.71
N VAL A 278 -15.70 21.31 2.26
CA VAL A 278 -14.66 20.52 2.95
C VAL A 278 -13.25 21.08 2.78
N LYS A 279 -12.39 20.86 3.79
CA LYS A 279 -10.96 21.28 3.79
C LYS A 279 -10.00 20.09 3.68
N ILE A 280 -10.41 19.05 2.97
CA ILE A 280 -9.72 17.78 2.83
C ILE A 280 -8.58 17.88 1.80
N ARG A 281 -7.41 17.26 2.07
CA ARG A 281 -6.29 17.19 1.11
C ARG A 281 -6.37 16.00 0.18
N GLU A 282 -6.80 14.84 0.67
CA GLU A 282 -6.88 13.61 -0.12
C GLU A 282 -8.30 13.04 -0.15
N MET A 283 -8.84 12.89 -1.35
CA MET A 283 -10.23 12.50 -1.56
C MET A 283 -10.33 11.39 -2.60
N PHE A 284 -10.93 10.28 -2.19
CA PHE A 284 -11.34 9.18 -3.05
C PHE A 284 -12.86 9.03 -3.02
N LEU A 285 -13.52 9.29 -4.15
CA LEU A 285 -14.97 9.15 -4.31
C LEU A 285 -15.28 8.19 -5.45
N LYS A 286 -15.87 7.04 -5.11
CA LYS A 286 -16.46 6.11 -6.08
C LYS A 286 -17.96 6.01 -5.79
N LEU A 287 -18.75 6.65 -6.66
CA LEU A 287 -20.18 6.82 -6.48
C LEU A 287 -20.88 6.31 -7.74
N ASP A 288 -21.61 5.22 -7.61
CA ASP A 288 -22.23 4.56 -8.78
C ASP A 288 -23.52 5.25 -9.22
N ILE A 289 -24.17 6.02 -8.33
CA ILE A 289 -25.46 6.66 -8.56
C ILE A 289 -25.35 8.14 -8.17
N ILE A 290 -25.47 9.02 -9.16
CA ILE A 290 -25.57 10.47 -8.96
C ILE A 290 -26.87 10.94 -9.58
N GLU A 291 -27.70 11.55 -8.75
CA GLU A 291 -29.03 12.04 -9.11
C GLU A 291 -28.96 13.52 -9.52
N PHE A 292 -29.44 13.81 -10.72
CA PHE A 292 -29.50 15.17 -11.24
C PHE A 292 -30.95 15.65 -11.23
N GLN A 293 -31.24 16.62 -10.35
CA GLN A 293 -32.54 17.29 -10.32
C GLN A 293 -32.61 18.46 -11.32
N GLN A 294 -31.45 18.94 -11.79
CA GLN A 294 -31.30 20.10 -12.65
C GLN A 294 -30.95 19.68 -14.09
N SER A 295 -31.21 20.56 -15.05
CA SER A 295 -30.80 20.35 -16.43
C SER A 295 -29.27 20.39 -16.57
N TYR A 296 -28.73 19.71 -17.59
CA TYR A 296 -27.28 19.73 -17.86
C TYR A 296 -26.71 21.14 -18.05
N LYS A 297 -27.50 22.06 -18.61
CA LYS A 297 -27.11 23.47 -18.78
C LYS A 297 -26.96 24.20 -17.45
N GLU A 298 -27.72 23.83 -16.43
CA GLU A 298 -27.63 24.41 -15.08
C GLU A 298 -26.45 23.81 -14.32
N VAL A 299 -26.25 22.49 -14.41
CA VAL A 299 -25.08 21.81 -13.84
C VAL A 299 -23.77 22.44 -14.33
N LYS A 300 -23.68 22.73 -15.63
CA LYS A 300 -22.51 23.41 -16.24
C LYS A 300 -22.29 24.85 -15.78
N LYS A 301 -23.28 25.52 -15.18
CA LYS A 301 -23.13 26.87 -14.63
C LYS A 301 -22.63 26.86 -13.19
N THR A 302 -22.55 25.69 -12.56
CA THR A 302 -22.02 25.56 -11.20
C THR A 302 -20.49 25.50 -11.23
N PHE A 303 -19.87 25.89 -10.12
CA PHE A 303 -18.41 25.89 -9.99
C PHE A 303 -17.98 25.28 -8.66
N ILE A 304 -16.97 24.41 -8.71
CA ILE A 304 -16.21 23.97 -7.55
C ILE A 304 -15.05 24.96 -7.35
N LEU A 305 -15.02 25.58 -6.17
CA LEU A 305 -14.06 26.60 -5.76
C LEU A 305 -13.02 26.06 -4.76
N ASN A 306 -13.12 24.77 -4.41
CA ASN A 306 -12.25 24.17 -3.41
C ASN A 306 -10.82 24.04 -3.94
N ARG A 307 -9.88 24.62 -3.19
CA ARG A 307 -8.44 24.62 -3.48
C ARG A 307 -7.63 23.71 -2.56
N ASN A 308 -8.26 23.08 -1.57
CA ASN A 308 -7.57 22.26 -0.57
C ASN A 308 -7.23 20.86 -1.08
N ILE A 309 -8.04 20.34 -2.02
CA ILE A 309 -7.88 18.98 -2.55
C ILE A 309 -6.60 18.91 -3.41
N GLN A 310 -5.69 18.02 -3.01
CA GLN A 310 -4.39 17.77 -3.67
C GLN A 310 -4.33 16.38 -4.32
N SER A 311 -5.05 15.40 -3.78
CA SER A 311 -5.21 14.07 -4.38
C SER A 311 -6.68 13.83 -4.63
N PHE A 312 -7.06 13.60 -5.88
CA PHE A 312 -8.45 13.42 -6.27
C PHE A 312 -8.62 12.16 -7.11
N VAL A 313 -9.47 11.26 -6.63
CA VAL A 313 -9.93 10.09 -7.39
C VAL A 313 -11.44 10.16 -7.50
N TYR A 314 -11.94 10.14 -8.73
CA TYR A 314 -13.37 10.17 -8.98
C TYR A 314 -13.76 9.20 -10.09
N LEU A 315 -14.57 8.21 -9.73
CA LEU A 315 -15.01 7.14 -10.61
C LEU A 315 -16.55 7.13 -10.69
N PRO A 316 -17.17 7.87 -11.62
CA PRO A 316 -18.60 7.81 -11.84
C PRO A 316 -18.92 6.55 -12.64
N LEU A 317 -19.44 5.50 -11.99
CA LEU A 317 -19.61 4.22 -12.68
C LEU A 317 -20.86 4.14 -13.55
N ARG A 318 -21.96 4.84 -13.24
CA ARG A 318 -23.18 4.77 -14.05
C ARG A 318 -23.97 6.08 -14.04
N GLN A 319 -24.21 6.65 -15.23
CA GLN A 319 -25.35 7.54 -15.44
C GLN A 319 -26.65 6.74 -15.36
N LYS A 320 -27.05 6.31 -14.15
CA LYS A 320 -28.45 5.91 -13.97
C LYS A 320 -29.25 7.22 -13.94
N THR A 321 -29.96 7.49 -15.04
CA THR A 321 -31.04 8.49 -15.20
C THR A 321 -30.63 9.91 -15.62
N SER A 322 -30.42 10.10 -16.93
CA SER A 322 -31.34 10.87 -17.80
C SER A 322 -30.69 10.94 -19.19
N PRO A 323 -31.31 10.41 -20.26
CA PRO A 323 -30.75 10.44 -21.63
C PRO A 323 -30.48 11.87 -22.15
N GLN A 324 -30.91 12.90 -21.43
CA GLN A 324 -30.71 14.31 -21.74
C GLN A 324 -29.38 14.88 -21.18
N ILE A 325 -28.72 14.18 -20.26
CA ILE A 325 -27.47 14.63 -19.64
C ILE A 325 -26.33 13.90 -20.35
N GLY A 326 -25.66 14.60 -21.28
CA GLY A 326 -24.45 14.09 -21.92
C GLY A 326 -23.36 13.73 -20.91
N PRO A 327 -22.19 13.22 -21.36
CA PRO A 327 -21.10 12.90 -20.45
C PRO A 327 -20.74 14.12 -19.58
N PHE A 328 -20.71 13.91 -18.27
CA PHE A 328 -20.44 14.92 -17.26
C PHE A 328 -19.23 14.50 -16.41
N TYR A 329 -18.26 15.40 -16.28
CA TYR A 329 -17.06 15.19 -15.47
C TYR A 329 -16.93 16.32 -14.44
N LEU A 330 -16.57 15.96 -13.20
CA LEU A 330 -16.39 16.97 -12.14
C LEU A 330 -15.26 17.96 -12.45
N LEU A 331 -14.26 17.56 -13.25
CA LEU A 331 -13.19 18.45 -13.70
C LEU A 331 -13.74 19.62 -14.52
N ASP A 332 -14.81 19.43 -15.30
CA ASP A 332 -15.38 20.46 -16.18
C ASP A 332 -16.05 21.61 -15.43
N VAL A 333 -16.38 21.42 -14.16
CA VAL A 333 -16.99 22.43 -13.29
C VAL A 333 -16.03 22.92 -12.21
N TRP A 334 -14.77 22.48 -12.21
CA TRP A 334 -13.78 22.95 -11.24
C TRP A 334 -13.12 24.23 -11.75
N LYS A 335 -13.20 25.31 -10.97
CA LYS A 335 -12.71 26.63 -11.40
C LYS A 335 -11.18 26.74 -11.37
N ASP A 336 -10.54 25.99 -10.47
CA ASP A 336 -9.11 26.07 -10.22
C ASP A 336 -8.56 24.69 -9.82
N LEU A 337 -7.86 24.06 -10.75
CA LEU A 337 -7.24 22.73 -10.59
C LEU A 337 -5.75 22.82 -10.22
N SER A 338 -5.22 24.02 -9.96
CA SER A 338 -3.77 24.26 -9.82
C SER A 338 -3.12 23.59 -8.62
N ASN A 339 -3.91 23.20 -7.61
CA ASN A 339 -3.40 22.52 -6.42
C ASN A 339 -3.43 20.99 -6.50
N ILE A 340 -4.04 20.41 -7.53
CA ILE A 340 -4.07 18.96 -7.71
C ILE A 340 -2.65 18.46 -8.05
N ARG A 341 -2.16 17.54 -7.23
CA ARG A 341 -0.86 16.86 -7.37
C ARG A 341 -1.02 15.41 -7.80
N LYS A 342 -2.12 14.76 -7.43
CA LYS A 342 -2.41 13.38 -7.81
C LYS A 342 -3.83 13.30 -8.36
N LEU A 343 -3.97 12.71 -9.52
CA LEU A 343 -5.25 12.57 -10.20
C LEU A 343 -5.43 11.13 -10.67
N GLU A 344 -6.54 10.51 -10.32
CA GLU A 344 -6.93 9.20 -10.85
C GLU A 344 -8.25 9.33 -11.61
N ILE A 345 -8.24 8.85 -12.85
CA ILE A 345 -9.36 8.97 -13.80
C ILE A 345 -9.71 7.57 -14.29
N SER A 346 -10.98 7.21 -14.15
CA SER A 346 -11.57 6.04 -14.81
C SER A 346 -12.50 6.50 -15.91
N HIS A 347 -12.33 5.92 -17.10
CA HIS A 347 -13.13 6.21 -18.29
C HIS A 347 -13.07 7.68 -18.76
N SER A 348 -13.07 7.90 -20.08
CA SER A 348 -13.16 9.24 -20.69
C SER A 348 -12.07 10.24 -20.28
N LEU A 349 -10.85 9.94 -20.73
CA LEU A 349 -9.69 10.82 -20.65
C LEU A 349 -9.86 12.19 -21.35
N ASN A 350 -10.92 12.38 -22.14
CA ASN A 350 -11.14 13.61 -22.88
C ASN A 350 -11.24 14.84 -21.97
N SER A 351 -11.98 14.74 -20.86
CA SER A 351 -12.09 15.86 -19.89
C SER A 351 -10.73 16.19 -19.29
N CYS A 352 -9.95 15.19 -18.88
CA CYS A 352 -8.61 15.43 -18.36
C CYS A 352 -7.72 16.18 -19.37
N VAL A 353 -7.72 15.77 -20.64
CA VAL A 353 -6.91 16.40 -21.69
C VAL A 353 -7.22 17.88 -21.84
N LEU A 354 -8.51 18.27 -21.74
CA LEU A 354 -8.94 19.66 -21.85
C LEU A 354 -8.38 20.54 -20.71
N HIS A 355 -8.18 19.95 -19.53
CA HIS A 355 -7.79 20.66 -18.30
C HIS A 355 -6.31 20.54 -17.94
N LEU A 356 -5.47 19.87 -18.74
CA LEU A 356 -4.05 19.66 -18.45
C LEU A 356 -3.26 20.96 -18.20
N LYS A 357 -3.63 22.05 -18.89
CA LYS A 357 -3.01 23.37 -18.70
C LYS A 357 -3.23 23.95 -17.30
N GLU A 358 -4.35 23.60 -16.68
CA GLU A 358 -4.75 24.12 -15.36
C GLU A 358 -4.13 23.29 -14.22
N LEU A 359 -3.81 22.02 -14.50
CA LEU A 359 -3.18 21.05 -13.61
C LEU A 359 -1.66 21.32 -13.41
N THR A 360 -1.30 22.56 -13.09
CA THR A 360 0.09 23.04 -13.05
C THR A 360 0.99 22.34 -12.01
N LYS A 361 0.44 21.81 -10.92
CA LYS A 361 1.18 21.07 -9.88
C LYS A 361 1.02 19.55 -9.95
N LEU A 362 0.46 19.02 -11.04
CA LEU A 362 0.20 17.59 -11.18
C LEU A 362 1.51 16.78 -11.21
N GLN A 363 1.72 15.95 -10.20
CA GLN A 363 2.90 15.09 -10.02
C GLN A 363 2.67 13.65 -10.50
N SER A 364 1.45 13.15 -10.32
CA SER A 364 1.09 11.77 -10.65
C SER A 364 -0.28 11.73 -11.30
N ILE A 365 -0.39 10.96 -12.38
CA ILE A 365 -1.67 10.61 -12.99
C ILE A 365 -1.83 9.09 -13.05
N THR A 366 -2.99 8.61 -12.63
CA THR A 366 -3.41 7.21 -12.74
C THR A 366 -4.61 7.14 -13.67
N ILE A 367 -4.53 6.27 -14.68
CA ILE A 367 -5.60 6.04 -15.64
C ILE A 367 -6.10 4.61 -15.45
N THR A 368 -7.38 4.44 -15.16
CA THR A 368 -8.01 3.12 -15.06
C THR A 368 -8.95 2.89 -16.25
N ASP A 369 -9.06 1.63 -16.70
CA ASP A 369 -10.03 1.17 -17.72
C ASP A 369 -9.96 1.96 -19.05
N CYS A 370 -8.81 1.86 -19.72
CA CYS A 370 -8.50 2.54 -20.99
C CYS A 370 -8.71 1.60 -22.18
N ASP A 371 -9.95 1.30 -22.54
CA ASP A 371 -10.27 0.15 -23.39
C ASP A 371 -10.54 0.50 -24.87
N ASN A 372 -10.66 1.78 -25.24
CA ASN A 372 -10.98 2.19 -26.61
C ASN A 372 -9.94 3.09 -27.29
N VAL A 373 -9.96 3.12 -28.62
CA VAL A 373 -9.03 3.89 -29.48
C VAL A 373 -8.97 5.39 -29.13
N LYS A 374 -10.11 6.00 -28.77
CA LYS A 374 -10.14 7.44 -28.41
C LYS A 374 -9.44 7.71 -27.08
N GLU A 375 -9.54 6.79 -26.13
CA GLU A 375 -8.79 6.87 -24.86
C GLU A 375 -7.29 6.75 -25.12
N TYR A 376 -6.87 5.90 -26.05
CA TYR A 376 -5.47 5.85 -26.48
C TYR A 376 -4.96 7.18 -27.05
N GLU A 377 -5.69 7.82 -27.95
CA GLU A 377 -5.30 9.13 -28.49
C GLU A 377 -5.19 10.19 -27.37
N ASN A 378 -6.09 10.16 -26.40
CA ASN A 378 -6.05 11.08 -25.27
C ASN A 378 -4.87 10.79 -24.34
N LEU A 379 -4.52 9.52 -24.12
CA LEU A 379 -3.32 9.13 -23.40
C LEU A 379 -2.06 9.69 -24.07
N CYS A 380 -1.97 9.62 -25.41
CA CYS A 380 -0.88 10.24 -26.16
C CYS A 380 -0.83 11.75 -25.93
N LYS A 381 -1.98 12.44 -25.98
CA LYS A 381 -2.04 13.89 -25.75
C LYS A 381 -1.55 14.26 -24.37
N ILE A 382 -1.88 13.47 -23.33
CA ILE A 382 -1.39 13.70 -21.96
C ILE A 382 0.15 13.63 -21.92
N ILE A 383 0.74 12.61 -22.53
CA ILE A 383 2.21 12.45 -22.58
C ILE A 383 2.86 13.60 -23.37
N GLN A 384 2.29 13.95 -24.54
CA GLN A 384 2.82 14.99 -25.42
C GLN A 384 2.70 16.40 -24.85
N PHE A 385 1.75 16.63 -23.94
CA PHE A 385 1.59 17.92 -23.28
C PHE A 385 2.82 18.33 -22.45
N ASN A 386 3.66 17.36 -22.06
CA ASN A 386 4.98 17.58 -21.49
C ASN A 386 4.95 18.46 -20.22
N THR A 387 4.01 18.18 -19.31
CA THR A 387 3.85 18.93 -18.05
C THR A 387 5.11 18.81 -17.17
N PRO A 388 5.77 19.92 -16.80
CA PRO A 388 7.00 19.89 -15.99
C PRO A 388 6.88 19.23 -14.63
N SER A 389 5.71 19.32 -14.01
CA SER A 389 5.43 18.73 -12.70
C SER A 389 5.15 17.23 -12.76
N LEU A 390 4.72 16.69 -13.91
CA LEU A 390 4.24 15.30 -14.04
C LEU A 390 5.40 14.33 -14.13
N GLN A 391 5.66 13.61 -13.03
CA GLN A 391 6.78 12.67 -12.90
C GLN A 391 6.36 11.21 -12.93
N LYS A 392 5.13 10.90 -12.49
CA LYS A 392 4.61 9.53 -12.42
C LYS A 392 3.39 9.35 -13.31
N PHE A 393 3.43 8.32 -14.15
CA PHE A 393 2.36 7.94 -15.05
C PHE A 393 1.97 6.49 -14.80
N THR A 394 0.72 6.24 -14.44
CA THR A 394 0.23 4.90 -14.12
C THR A 394 -0.96 4.54 -15.00
N ILE A 395 -0.92 3.37 -15.64
CA ILE A 395 -2.01 2.83 -16.46
C ILE A 395 -2.47 1.51 -15.85
N CYS A 396 -3.70 1.48 -15.36
CA CYS A 396 -4.35 0.30 -14.81
C CYS A 396 -5.47 -0.15 -15.75
N SER A 397 -5.09 -0.81 -16.85
CA SER A 397 -6.03 -1.54 -17.70
C SER A 397 -5.82 -3.04 -17.56
N TYR A 398 -6.92 -3.79 -17.51
CA TYR A 398 -6.91 -5.25 -17.42
C TYR A 398 -7.21 -5.91 -18.76
N GLU A 399 -8.15 -5.35 -19.52
CA GLU A 399 -8.62 -5.93 -20.79
C GLU A 399 -7.81 -5.40 -21.96
N SER A 400 -7.50 -4.11 -21.94
CA SER A 400 -6.67 -3.49 -22.94
C SER A 400 -5.20 -3.63 -22.57
N GLN A 401 -4.39 -4.09 -23.52
CA GLN A 401 -2.94 -4.14 -23.38
C GLN A 401 -2.36 -2.89 -24.04
N PRO A 402 -2.29 -1.75 -23.33
CA PRO A 402 -1.95 -0.48 -23.92
C PRO A 402 -0.58 -0.50 -24.58
N LYS A 403 -0.52 -0.03 -25.83
CA LYS A 403 0.76 0.26 -26.49
C LYS A 403 1.22 1.64 -26.04
N ILE A 404 2.23 1.68 -25.17
CA ILE A 404 2.98 2.92 -24.92
C ILE A 404 3.98 3.09 -26.06
N TRP A 405 3.79 4.09 -26.93
CA TRP A 405 4.72 4.37 -28.00
C TRP A 405 5.94 5.13 -27.47
N SER A 406 7.10 4.49 -27.54
CA SER A 406 8.40 5.09 -27.28
C SER A 406 8.59 6.42 -28.03
N ASP A 407 8.11 6.50 -29.28
CA ASP A 407 8.18 7.71 -30.13
C ASP A 407 7.36 8.89 -29.59
N ILE A 408 6.33 8.62 -28.80
CA ILE A 408 5.52 9.66 -28.16
C ILE A 408 6.16 10.04 -26.84
N LEU A 409 6.61 9.03 -26.08
CA LEU A 409 7.24 9.24 -24.79
C LEU A 409 8.51 10.07 -24.92
N ILE A 410 9.34 9.86 -25.95
CA ILE A 410 10.60 10.59 -26.16
C ILE A 410 10.44 12.11 -26.34
N LYS A 411 9.21 12.57 -26.59
CA LYS A 411 8.86 14.00 -26.64
C LYS A 411 8.62 14.60 -25.25
N ASN A 412 8.49 13.76 -24.23
CA ASN A 412 8.28 14.16 -22.84
C ASN A 412 9.62 14.21 -22.11
N ASN A 413 9.86 15.29 -21.36
CA ASN A 413 11.14 15.54 -20.70
C ASN A 413 11.06 15.39 -19.18
N TYR A 414 9.94 14.94 -18.63
CA TYR A 414 9.67 15.04 -17.19
C TYR A 414 9.18 13.74 -16.56
N ILE A 415 8.55 12.85 -17.32
CA ILE A 415 8.11 11.55 -16.83
C ILE A 415 9.35 10.73 -16.42
N ARG A 416 9.32 10.25 -15.18
CA ARG A 416 10.39 9.48 -14.52
C ARG A 416 9.97 8.05 -14.20
N VAL A 417 8.68 7.85 -13.94
CA VAL A 417 8.13 6.57 -13.52
C VAL A 417 6.94 6.23 -14.41
N ILE A 418 6.99 5.05 -15.03
CA ILE A 418 5.87 4.45 -15.73
C ILE A 418 5.50 3.15 -15.01
N SER A 419 4.24 3.04 -14.58
CA SER A 419 3.70 1.80 -14.02
C SER A 419 2.51 1.36 -14.87
N VAL A 420 2.53 0.13 -15.36
CA VAL A 420 1.50 -0.41 -16.25
C VAL A 420 1.03 -1.74 -15.73
N LYS A 421 -0.26 -1.84 -15.48
CA LYS A 421 -0.85 -3.05 -14.93
C LYS A 421 -0.79 -4.22 -15.91
N SER A 422 -1.17 -4.03 -17.16
CA SER A 422 -1.09 -5.05 -18.20
C SER A 422 -0.38 -4.51 -19.45
N MET A 423 0.60 -5.23 -19.99
CA MET A 423 1.36 -4.80 -21.17
C MET A 423 1.79 -6.00 -22.03
N LYS A 424 1.88 -5.83 -23.36
CA LYS A 424 2.53 -6.80 -24.24
C LYS A 424 4.05 -6.73 -24.11
N ILE A 425 4.73 -7.88 -24.14
CA ILE A 425 6.20 -7.94 -24.09
C ILE A 425 6.88 -7.06 -25.15
N GLN A 426 6.35 -6.98 -26.37
CA GLN A 426 6.92 -6.13 -27.42
C GLN A 426 6.88 -4.65 -27.03
N SER A 427 5.80 -4.17 -26.40
CA SER A 427 5.70 -2.78 -25.96
C SER A 427 6.69 -2.46 -24.85
N LEU A 428 6.98 -3.42 -23.97
CA LEU A 428 8.03 -3.26 -22.97
C LEU A 428 9.42 -3.22 -23.60
N ILE A 429 9.69 -4.10 -24.57
CA ILE A 429 10.95 -4.11 -25.34
C ILE A 429 11.16 -2.77 -26.04
N ASP A 430 10.14 -2.26 -26.74
CA ASP A 430 10.19 -0.97 -27.43
C ASP A 430 10.48 0.18 -26.44
N LEU A 431 9.84 0.14 -25.26
CA LEU A 431 10.04 1.13 -24.20
C LEU A 431 11.47 1.08 -23.63
N LEU A 432 12.01 -0.12 -23.37
CA LEU A 432 13.38 -0.29 -22.88
C LEU A 432 14.42 0.14 -23.93
N ASN A 433 14.22 -0.24 -25.19
CA ASN A 433 15.11 0.14 -26.28
C ASN A 433 15.13 1.65 -26.56
N SER A 434 14.06 2.37 -26.20
CA SER A 434 13.98 3.83 -26.36
C SER A 434 15.06 4.60 -25.59
N ASN A 435 15.64 4.01 -24.53
CA ASN A 435 16.63 4.67 -23.66
C ASN A 435 16.20 6.08 -23.25
N HIS A 436 14.92 6.23 -22.91
CA HIS A 436 14.32 7.52 -22.61
C HIS A 436 15.12 8.26 -21.53
N PRO A 437 15.60 9.50 -21.78
CA PRO A 437 16.64 10.15 -20.98
C PRO A 437 16.22 10.46 -19.54
N THR A 438 14.92 10.62 -19.29
CA THR A 438 14.40 10.92 -17.93
C THR A 438 13.71 9.75 -17.27
N LEU A 439 13.44 8.66 -17.99
CA LEU A 439 12.72 7.52 -17.44
C LEU A 439 13.71 6.70 -16.61
N ILE A 440 13.43 6.56 -15.31
CA ILE A 440 14.30 5.85 -14.36
C ILE A 440 13.63 4.63 -13.77
N SER A 441 12.31 4.49 -13.89
CA SER A 441 11.58 3.38 -13.31
C SER A 441 10.46 2.90 -14.22
N ILE A 442 10.41 1.58 -14.42
CA ILE A 442 9.34 0.86 -15.11
C ILE A 442 8.84 -0.25 -14.18
N ASP A 443 7.52 -0.29 -13.99
CA ASP A 443 6.82 -1.33 -13.26
C ASP A 443 5.73 -1.92 -14.13
N VAL A 444 5.76 -3.25 -14.33
CA VAL A 444 4.77 -4.00 -15.10
C VAL A 444 4.21 -5.14 -14.26
N THR A 445 2.92 -5.12 -13.96
CA THR A 445 2.28 -6.13 -13.09
C THR A 445 1.86 -7.40 -13.83
N PHE A 446 1.45 -7.28 -15.09
CA PHE A 446 0.98 -8.41 -15.92
C PHE A 446 1.57 -8.28 -17.32
N LEU A 447 2.74 -8.89 -17.53
CA LEU A 447 3.35 -8.94 -18.85
C LEU A 447 2.78 -10.11 -19.67
N SER A 448 2.19 -9.80 -20.83
CA SER A 448 1.68 -10.79 -21.78
C SER A 448 2.78 -11.24 -22.73
N ILE A 449 3.03 -12.55 -22.76
CA ILE A 449 4.11 -13.17 -23.53
C ILE A 449 3.48 -14.15 -24.53
N PRO A 450 3.39 -13.80 -25.84
CA PRO A 450 2.76 -14.64 -26.83
C PRO A 450 3.65 -15.79 -27.32
N ASP A 451 4.98 -15.60 -27.29
CA ASP A 451 6.00 -16.58 -27.70
C ASP A 451 7.22 -16.46 -26.78
N GLU A 452 7.78 -17.61 -26.45
CA GLU A 452 9.02 -17.83 -25.70
C GLU A 452 10.24 -17.14 -26.33
N ASN A 453 10.34 -17.14 -27.65
CA ASN A 453 11.51 -16.57 -28.35
C ASN A 453 11.70 -15.07 -28.06
N VAL A 454 10.62 -14.35 -27.76
CA VAL A 454 10.62 -12.90 -27.51
C VAL A 454 11.24 -12.55 -26.15
N VAL A 455 11.40 -13.53 -25.26
CA VAL A 455 12.03 -13.32 -23.96
C VAL A 455 13.51 -12.98 -24.11
N ILE A 456 14.20 -13.60 -25.08
CA ILE A 456 15.60 -13.30 -25.36
C ILE A 456 15.76 -11.82 -25.76
N ASP A 457 14.83 -11.30 -26.55
CA ASP A 457 14.82 -9.88 -26.94
C ASP A 457 14.54 -8.96 -25.75
N LEU A 458 13.68 -9.37 -24.81
CA LEU A 458 13.48 -8.65 -23.55
C LEU A 458 14.76 -8.60 -22.72
N ILE A 459 15.45 -9.74 -22.52
CA ILE A 459 16.72 -9.78 -21.78
C ILE A 459 17.76 -8.88 -22.46
N LYS A 460 17.85 -8.93 -23.79
CA LYS A 460 18.75 -8.06 -24.57
C LYS A 460 18.41 -6.58 -24.37
N ALA A 461 17.13 -6.20 -24.41
CA ALA A 461 16.69 -4.83 -24.20
C ALA A 461 17.00 -4.33 -22.79
N ILE A 462 16.85 -5.19 -21.77
CA ILE A 462 17.25 -4.86 -20.39
C ILE A 462 18.76 -4.66 -20.31
N LYS A 463 19.57 -5.56 -20.91
CA LYS A 463 21.04 -5.49 -20.89
C LYS A 463 21.57 -4.18 -21.48
N THR A 464 20.98 -3.72 -22.58
CA THR A 464 21.47 -2.56 -23.33
C THR A 464 20.88 -1.24 -22.87
N ASN A 465 19.82 -1.25 -22.04
CA ASN A 465 19.23 -0.04 -21.50
C ASN A 465 20.19 0.68 -20.54
N LYS A 466 20.29 2.01 -20.67
CA LYS A 466 21.22 2.86 -19.91
C LYS A 466 20.55 3.89 -19.00
N THR A 467 19.23 3.90 -18.91
CA THR A 467 18.48 4.96 -18.20
C THR A 467 17.66 4.43 -17.04
N ILE A 468 17.14 3.20 -17.15
CA ILE A 468 16.32 2.57 -16.13
C ILE A 468 17.18 2.13 -14.96
N GLN A 469 16.81 2.63 -13.78
CA GLN A 469 17.43 2.28 -12.50
C GLN A 469 16.58 1.26 -11.74
N ASN A 470 15.26 1.29 -11.91
CA ASN A 470 14.34 0.41 -11.19
C ASN A 470 13.42 -0.30 -12.17
N LEU A 471 13.61 -1.61 -12.34
CA LEU A 471 12.78 -2.43 -13.22
C LEU A 471 12.06 -3.51 -12.42
N GLN A 472 10.73 -3.46 -12.45
CA GLN A 472 9.86 -4.48 -11.88
C GLN A 472 8.98 -5.07 -12.97
N ILE A 473 9.04 -6.39 -13.13
CA ILE A 473 8.25 -7.15 -14.10
C ILE A 473 7.67 -8.36 -13.37
N ILE A 474 6.35 -8.43 -13.37
CA ILE A 474 5.58 -9.56 -12.87
C ILE A 474 4.87 -10.20 -14.07
N VAL A 475 5.08 -11.50 -14.24
CA VAL A 475 4.48 -12.30 -15.30
C VAL A 475 3.45 -13.21 -14.67
N THR A 476 2.19 -13.13 -15.11
CA THR A 476 1.15 -14.11 -14.74
C THR A 476 1.04 -15.19 -15.80
N SER A 477 1.16 -16.44 -15.36
CA SER A 477 1.19 -17.63 -16.21
C SER A 477 -0.16 -18.02 -16.80
N ASP A 478 -1.24 -17.30 -16.48
CA ASP A 478 -2.64 -17.72 -16.66
C ASP A 478 -3.03 -18.09 -18.11
N ARG A 479 -2.19 -17.78 -19.10
CA ARG A 479 -2.40 -18.15 -20.51
C ARG A 479 -1.18 -18.66 -21.25
N VAL A 480 -0.01 -18.68 -20.63
CA VAL A 480 1.18 -19.22 -21.30
C VAL A 480 1.31 -20.68 -20.89
N TYR A 481 0.65 -21.55 -21.65
CA TYR A 481 1.03 -22.96 -21.72
C TYR A 481 2.41 -23.02 -22.38
N LEU A 482 3.43 -22.56 -21.66
CA LEU A 482 4.82 -22.80 -22.02
C LEU A 482 4.97 -24.31 -22.06
N LYS A 483 5.47 -24.83 -23.18
CA LYS A 483 5.65 -26.28 -23.31
C LYS A 483 6.57 -26.70 -22.16
N ALA A 484 6.28 -27.83 -21.51
CA ALA A 484 7.05 -28.36 -20.38
C ALA A 484 8.57 -28.53 -20.64
N ASN A 485 9.01 -28.34 -21.89
CA ASN A 485 10.39 -28.47 -22.34
C ASN A 485 11.13 -27.13 -22.50
N ALA A 486 10.52 -25.99 -22.16
CA ALA A 486 11.15 -24.69 -22.26
C ALA A 486 12.20 -24.50 -21.14
N THR A 487 13.48 -24.52 -21.50
CA THR A 487 14.65 -24.42 -20.60
C THR A 487 14.95 -22.97 -20.20
N TYR A 488 14.01 -22.31 -19.53
CA TYR A 488 14.22 -20.94 -19.05
C TYR A 488 14.63 -20.91 -17.58
N ASN A 489 15.90 -20.59 -17.35
CA ASN A 489 16.45 -20.42 -16.01
C ASN A 489 16.56 -18.93 -15.67
N THR A 490 15.69 -18.47 -14.79
CA THR A 490 15.66 -17.07 -14.32
C THR A 490 17.00 -16.63 -13.70
N VAL A 491 17.73 -17.51 -13.02
CA VAL A 491 19.05 -17.19 -12.44
C VAL A 491 20.09 -16.90 -13.53
N LEU A 492 20.04 -17.62 -14.66
CA LEU A 492 20.89 -17.31 -15.82
C LEU A 492 20.57 -15.94 -16.41
N TRP A 493 19.28 -15.57 -16.49
CA TRP A 493 18.89 -14.23 -16.93
C TRP A 493 19.40 -13.13 -16.01
N TYR A 494 19.25 -13.29 -14.69
CA TYR A 494 19.82 -12.34 -13.73
C TYR A 494 21.34 -12.22 -13.91
N THR A 495 22.04 -13.34 -14.05
CA THR A 495 23.50 -13.37 -14.26
C THR A 495 23.88 -12.61 -15.52
N ASP A 496 23.20 -12.86 -16.64
CA ASP A 496 23.50 -12.21 -17.92
C ASP A 496 23.16 -10.70 -17.90
N ILE A 497 22.02 -10.31 -17.32
CA ILE A 497 21.65 -8.89 -17.16
C ILE A 497 22.69 -8.15 -16.32
N LEU A 498 23.00 -8.67 -15.12
CA LEU A 498 23.89 -8.00 -14.17
C LEU A 498 25.34 -7.97 -14.64
N SER A 499 25.75 -8.88 -15.52
CA SER A 499 27.09 -8.84 -16.11
C SER A 499 27.28 -7.72 -17.13
N HIS A 500 26.19 -7.11 -17.64
CA HIS A 500 26.24 -6.12 -18.73
C HIS A 500 25.58 -4.78 -18.38
N ASN A 501 24.50 -4.78 -17.60
CA ASN A 501 23.78 -3.56 -17.22
C ASN A 501 24.32 -3.01 -15.89
N HIS A 502 24.96 -1.84 -15.94
CA HIS A 502 25.49 -1.12 -14.77
C HIS A 502 24.68 0.13 -14.41
N THR A 503 23.40 0.16 -14.78
CA THR A 503 22.49 1.28 -14.50
C THR A 503 21.34 0.89 -13.58
N LEU A 504 20.95 -0.40 -13.59
CA LEU A 504 19.93 -0.95 -12.70
C LEU A 504 20.40 -0.96 -11.25
N GLU A 505 19.70 -0.23 -10.40
CA GLU A 505 19.82 -0.28 -8.95
C GLU A 505 18.87 -1.30 -8.32
N GLN A 506 17.72 -1.54 -8.95
CA GLN A 506 16.75 -2.54 -8.53
C GLN A 506 16.25 -3.34 -9.73
N LEU A 507 16.25 -4.66 -9.59
CA LEU A 507 15.67 -5.59 -10.56
C LEU A 507 14.77 -6.59 -9.83
N GLN A 508 13.50 -6.61 -10.23
CA GLN A 508 12.51 -7.59 -9.83
C GLN A 508 11.93 -8.22 -11.08
N PHE A 509 12.13 -9.52 -11.21
CA PHE A 509 11.65 -10.32 -12.31
C PHE A 509 10.97 -11.56 -11.72
N LEU A 510 9.66 -11.47 -11.50
CA LEU A 510 8.85 -12.55 -10.96
C LEU A 510 8.33 -13.41 -12.12
N TRP A 511 9.08 -14.46 -12.42
CA TRP A 511 8.69 -15.52 -13.34
C TRP A 511 8.61 -16.82 -12.53
N ILE A 512 7.43 -17.44 -12.50
CA ILE A 512 7.21 -18.70 -11.79
C ILE A 512 7.16 -19.80 -12.85
N TYR A 513 8.24 -20.58 -12.97
CA TYR A 513 8.18 -21.88 -13.63
C TYR A 513 9.08 -22.85 -12.86
N PRO A 514 8.71 -24.15 -12.78
CA PRO A 514 9.59 -25.16 -12.20
C PRO A 514 10.93 -25.12 -12.92
N MET A 515 11.99 -24.85 -12.18
CA MET A 515 13.33 -25.12 -12.68
C MET A 515 13.39 -26.60 -13.01
N GLN A 516 14.01 -26.95 -14.14
CA GLN A 516 14.46 -28.32 -14.35
C GLN A 516 15.28 -28.74 -13.12
N GLU A 517 15.12 -30.00 -12.69
CA GLU A 517 15.94 -30.57 -11.63
C GLU A 517 17.42 -30.49 -12.07
N TYR A 518 18.11 -29.45 -11.60
CA TYR A 518 19.54 -29.36 -11.75
C TYR A 518 20.17 -30.33 -10.76
N GLU A 519 21.19 -31.06 -11.21
CA GLU A 519 22.10 -31.70 -10.27
C GLU A 519 22.73 -30.63 -9.36
N SER A 520 22.95 -30.97 -8.09
CA SER A 520 23.39 -30.03 -7.06
C SER A 520 24.67 -29.25 -7.43
N GLU A 521 25.59 -29.85 -8.19
CA GLU A 521 26.82 -29.19 -8.67
C GLU A 521 26.55 -28.11 -9.72
N GLU A 522 25.70 -28.39 -10.71
CA GLU A 522 25.35 -27.43 -11.74
C GLU A 522 24.60 -26.24 -11.13
N LEU A 523 23.71 -26.52 -10.19
CA LEU A 523 22.99 -25.51 -9.43
C LEU A 523 23.94 -24.57 -8.66
N ASN A 524 24.92 -25.14 -7.94
CA ASN A 524 25.93 -24.37 -7.23
C ASN A 524 26.75 -23.50 -8.20
N ARG A 525 27.14 -24.03 -9.37
CA ARG A 525 27.86 -23.26 -10.39
C ARG A 525 27.05 -22.08 -10.93
N VAL A 526 25.75 -22.27 -11.17
CA VAL A 526 24.85 -21.21 -11.65
C VAL A 526 24.75 -20.09 -10.61
N TYR A 527 24.58 -20.42 -9.33
CA TYR A 527 24.53 -19.45 -8.24
C TYR A 527 25.89 -18.77 -7.99
N ASP A 528 27.01 -19.48 -8.12
CA ASP A 528 28.35 -18.87 -8.01
C ASP A 528 28.60 -17.84 -9.11
N ASN A 529 28.15 -18.12 -10.34
CA ASN A 529 28.24 -17.16 -11.44
C ASN A 529 27.37 -15.93 -11.19
N LEU A 530 26.15 -16.11 -10.68
CA LEU A 530 25.32 -15.00 -10.23
C LEU A 530 26.04 -14.19 -9.14
N GLY A 531 26.65 -14.86 -8.16
CA GLY A 531 27.41 -14.22 -7.08
C GLY A 531 28.61 -13.40 -7.59
N LYS A 532 29.25 -13.82 -8.69
CA LYS A 532 30.31 -13.06 -9.37
C LYS A 532 29.76 -11.85 -10.13
N ALA A 533 28.65 -12.04 -10.84
CA ALA A 533 27.99 -10.96 -11.58
C ALA A 533 27.55 -9.84 -10.62
N ILE A 534 26.96 -10.20 -9.48
CA ILE A 534 26.58 -9.26 -8.42
C ILE A 534 27.81 -8.53 -7.87
N SER A 535 28.88 -9.25 -7.50
CA SER A 535 30.07 -8.61 -6.92
C SER A 535 30.76 -7.64 -7.89
N ASN A 536 30.62 -7.88 -9.20
CA ASN A 536 31.20 -7.03 -10.24
C ASN A 536 30.26 -5.89 -10.67
N ASN A 537 29.02 -5.87 -10.18
CA ASN A 537 28.04 -4.84 -10.50
C ASN A 537 27.87 -3.89 -9.31
N SER A 538 28.47 -2.71 -9.39
CA SER A 538 28.39 -1.70 -8.32
C SER A 538 27.09 -0.90 -8.28
N ALA A 539 26.27 -0.99 -9.34
CA ALA A 539 25.02 -0.24 -9.43
C ALA A 539 23.88 -0.95 -8.69
N ILE A 540 23.82 -2.29 -8.76
CA ILE A 540 22.72 -3.07 -8.19
C ILE A 540 22.73 -3.00 -6.66
N LYS A 541 21.60 -2.60 -6.09
CA LYS A 541 21.37 -2.47 -4.64
C LYS A 541 20.34 -3.46 -4.13
N ASN A 542 19.42 -3.90 -5.00
CA ASN A 542 18.33 -4.77 -4.61
C ASN A 542 17.94 -5.74 -5.74
N LEU A 543 17.81 -7.03 -5.39
CA LEU A 543 17.35 -8.09 -6.29
C LEU A 543 16.21 -8.86 -5.64
N HIS A 544 15.08 -8.95 -6.34
CA HIS A 544 13.92 -9.70 -5.87
C HIS A 544 13.75 -11.00 -6.67
N PHE A 545 14.15 -12.11 -6.07
CA PHE A 545 13.93 -13.44 -6.64
C PHE A 545 12.52 -13.95 -6.29
N PRO A 546 11.81 -14.60 -7.23
CA PRO A 546 10.55 -15.27 -6.90
C PRO A 546 10.77 -16.33 -5.82
N PHE A 547 9.82 -16.47 -4.90
CA PHE A 547 9.70 -17.59 -3.97
C PHE A 547 8.82 -18.66 -4.63
N GLY A 548 9.42 -19.52 -5.44
CA GLY A 548 8.77 -20.76 -5.88
C GLY A 548 8.94 -21.86 -4.83
N ASP A 549 8.20 -22.96 -4.97
CA ASP A 549 8.45 -24.23 -4.29
C ASP A 549 9.79 -24.81 -4.78
N PHE A 550 10.87 -24.25 -4.26
CA PHE A 550 12.22 -24.71 -4.53
C PHE A 550 12.49 -25.95 -3.67
N SER A 551 13.25 -26.91 -4.22
CA SER A 551 13.87 -27.93 -3.37
C SER A 551 14.77 -27.27 -2.32
N ASN A 552 14.99 -27.96 -1.19
CA ASN A 552 15.84 -27.47 -0.10
C ASN A 552 17.24 -27.04 -0.59
N ASP A 553 17.78 -27.70 -1.61
CA ASP A 553 19.09 -27.39 -2.18
C ASP A 553 19.09 -26.04 -2.93
N HIS A 554 18.05 -25.75 -3.70
CA HIS A 554 17.86 -24.44 -4.33
C HIS A 554 17.69 -23.33 -3.28
N PHE A 555 16.90 -23.58 -2.24
CA PHE A 555 16.74 -22.62 -1.15
C PHE A 555 18.08 -22.34 -0.47
N SER A 556 18.86 -23.37 -0.16
CA SER A 556 20.17 -23.26 0.49
C SER A 556 21.19 -22.50 -0.37
N ALA A 557 21.37 -22.89 -1.64
CA ALA A 557 22.32 -22.25 -2.56
C ALA A 557 21.94 -20.78 -2.83
N ARG A 558 20.65 -20.50 -3.04
CA ARG A 558 20.12 -19.15 -3.20
C ARG A 558 20.39 -18.29 -1.96
N THR A 559 20.03 -18.81 -0.79
CA THR A 559 20.17 -18.09 0.49
C THR A 559 21.63 -17.78 0.78
N LYS A 560 22.55 -18.71 0.46
CA LYS A 560 24.00 -18.49 0.58
C LYS A 560 24.49 -17.31 -0.26
N VAL A 561 24.07 -17.20 -1.53
CA VAL A 561 24.47 -16.09 -2.41
C VAL A 561 23.78 -14.79 -2.03
N LEU A 562 22.46 -14.82 -1.79
CA LEU A 562 21.72 -13.61 -1.50
C LEU A 562 22.07 -13.05 -0.12
N ASN A 563 22.19 -13.84 0.94
CA ASN A 563 22.67 -13.35 2.25
C ASN A 563 24.08 -12.76 2.21
N LYS A 564 24.89 -13.13 1.22
CA LYS A 564 26.22 -12.54 1.03
C LYS A 564 26.16 -11.11 0.49
N TYR A 565 25.16 -10.77 -0.33
CA TYR A 565 25.15 -9.51 -1.10
C TYR A 565 23.92 -8.63 -0.88
N PHE A 566 22.79 -9.21 -0.47
CA PHE A 566 21.51 -8.55 -0.31
C PHE A 566 20.83 -8.97 0.99
N CYS A 567 19.86 -8.16 1.40
CA CYS A 567 19.00 -8.48 2.52
C CYS A 567 17.77 -9.18 1.93
N LEU A 568 17.64 -10.49 2.16
CA LEU A 568 16.46 -11.24 1.76
C LEU A 568 15.25 -10.80 2.59
N PHE A 569 14.09 -10.68 1.95
CA PHE A 569 12.80 -10.32 2.54
C PHE A 569 11.84 -11.51 2.57
#